data_AF-A0A3S2UPJ7-F1
#
_entry.id   AF-A0A3S2UPJ7-F1
#
_cell.length_a   1.000
_cell.length_b   1.000
_cell.length_c   1.000
_cell.angle_alpha   90.00
_cell.angle_beta   90.00
_cell.angle_gamma   90.00
#
_symmetry.space_group_name_H-M   'P 1'
#
loop_
_entity.id
_entity.type
_entity.pdbx_description
1 polymer ?
#
loop_
_entity_poly.entity_id
_entity_poly.type
_entity_poly.pdbx_seq_one_letter_code
_entity_poly.pdbx_strand_id
1 'polypeptide(L)'
;MKKLALYIIAILALAQAACKKNDYAEGALSPIIAVVDLKDLYKGSDVKLTTENMGGAQQIVGVVISNTTSGNSPAGLLVIQNDRRKEVRGIAIEIGDAASNYLPGDSVTVQVTNATLTRVNGSMRLKGVSADAVTKVSENHTIKVRSVPSSTLMASPDNYENTLITVSNSIVEPEPQPGDTFSGDKTINDGFGKMTVHVEPGATFANDEIPPSANFTGVPVIANGKLVLWPRTADDVFELPLIKPSPIIITGYLTDPTGVDANYEYIQFMATRDIDFAETSFAVVTTNNAGSNPAPENGWAQGLARTYKFNLTSGKVSKGQLFYVGGNKNIYGAGSTDISTANWIVSRMYATVPGDDFGAVTANLLANSGNVAGVSVFSGIAVTSASVPLDVIMYGGNGNVYSPGPPEVGYRITNTDYYSTINPVTRLDQSFYGAGTNTSKLTLPATSNFSQLGGVYDAATGRWTKGRTVTSIPLTPTSPLSTIESGDNLTIIVN
;
A
#
# COMPACT_ATOMS: atom_id res chain seq x y z
N MET A 1 18.06 -38.33 -75.62
CA MET A 1 16.85 -38.17 -74.78
C MET A 1 16.79 -39.14 -73.58
N LYS A 2 17.16 -40.43 -73.70
CA LYS A 2 17.08 -41.40 -72.57
C LYS A 2 18.01 -41.09 -71.37
N LYS A 3 19.21 -40.53 -71.59
CA LYS A 3 20.15 -40.20 -70.50
C LYS A 3 19.71 -38.96 -69.68
N LEU A 4 19.06 -37.99 -70.31
CA LEU A 4 18.57 -36.77 -69.63
C LEU A 4 17.39 -37.07 -68.70
N ALA A 5 16.50 -37.99 -69.10
CA ALA A 5 15.39 -38.45 -68.27
C ALA A 5 15.87 -39.18 -67.00
N LEU A 6 16.93 -39.98 -67.10
CA LEU A 6 17.55 -40.66 -65.94
C LEU A 6 18.16 -39.68 -64.94
N TYR A 7 18.81 -38.61 -65.41
CA TYR A 7 19.35 -37.58 -64.52
C TYR A 7 18.24 -36.77 -63.85
N ILE A 8 17.15 -36.45 -64.54
CA ILE A 8 16.00 -35.73 -63.96
C ILE A 8 15.32 -36.58 -62.87
N ILE A 9 15.15 -37.89 -63.11
CA ILE A 9 14.56 -38.81 -62.12
C ILE A 9 15.48 -38.97 -60.90
N ALA A 10 16.80 -39.05 -61.09
CA ALA A 10 17.76 -39.12 -59.99
C ALA A 10 17.78 -37.83 -59.14
N ILE A 11 17.65 -36.66 -59.77
CA ILE A 11 17.59 -35.36 -59.09
C ILE A 11 16.26 -35.22 -58.32
N LEU A 12 15.13 -35.67 -58.88
CA LEU A 12 13.85 -35.69 -58.17
C LEU A 12 13.85 -36.66 -56.97
N ALA A 13 14.51 -37.81 -57.08
CA ALA A 13 14.64 -38.77 -55.98
C ALA A 13 15.51 -38.20 -54.83
N LEU A 14 16.57 -37.45 -55.15
CA LEU A 14 17.40 -36.75 -54.16
C LEU A 14 16.67 -35.55 -53.52
N ALA A 15 15.80 -34.85 -54.26
CA ALA A 15 14.99 -33.76 -53.73
C ALA A 15 13.92 -34.23 -52.73
N GLN A 16 13.39 -35.45 -52.89
CA GLN A 16 12.47 -36.07 -51.92
C GLN A 16 13.17 -36.55 -50.64
N ALA A 17 14.47 -36.85 -50.69
CA ALA A 17 15.28 -37.20 -49.52
C ALA A 17 15.85 -35.97 -48.78
N ALA A 18 15.87 -34.79 -49.41
CA ALA A 18 16.33 -33.53 -48.82
C ALA A 18 15.27 -32.83 -47.96
N CYS A 19 14.00 -33.27 -48.00
CA CYS A 19 12.94 -32.80 -47.12
C CYS A 19 12.91 -33.65 -45.83
N LYS A 20 14.04 -33.72 -45.12
CA LYS A 20 13.99 -34.07 -43.71
C LYS A 20 13.36 -32.87 -43.01
N LYS A 21 12.11 -33.01 -42.57
CA LYS A 21 11.47 -32.05 -41.68
C LYS A 21 12.32 -32.01 -40.43
N ASN A 22 13.23 -31.04 -40.36
CA ASN A 22 14.01 -30.80 -39.17
C ASN A 22 13.02 -30.34 -38.10
N ASP A 23 12.66 -31.24 -37.18
CA ASP A 23 12.02 -30.88 -35.92
C ASP A 23 13.04 -30.06 -35.12
N TYR A 24 13.05 -28.77 -35.39
CA TYR A 24 13.81 -27.82 -34.59
C TYR A 24 13.13 -27.72 -33.23
N ALA A 25 13.80 -28.30 -32.23
CA ALA A 25 13.54 -28.28 -30.78
C ALA A 25 12.64 -29.40 -30.20
N GLU A 26 13.16 -30.63 -30.16
CA GLU A 26 12.82 -31.62 -29.12
C GLU A 26 13.39 -31.19 -27.75
N GLY A 27 13.05 -29.98 -27.29
CA GLY A 27 13.26 -29.64 -25.89
C GLY A 27 12.30 -30.48 -25.06
N ALA A 28 12.80 -31.26 -24.10
CA ALA A 28 11.93 -31.90 -23.13
C ALA A 28 11.13 -30.82 -22.39
N LEU A 29 9.80 -30.88 -22.50
CA LEU A 29 8.91 -29.97 -21.78
C LEU A 29 9.21 -30.07 -20.29
N SER A 30 9.16 -28.93 -19.59
CA SER A 30 9.47 -28.91 -18.16
C SER A 30 8.52 -29.86 -17.42
N PRO A 31 9.03 -30.74 -16.55
CA PRO A 31 8.15 -31.60 -15.74
C PRO A 31 7.35 -30.80 -14.70
N ILE A 32 7.63 -29.50 -14.54
CA ILE A 32 7.04 -28.63 -13.53
C ILE A 32 6.01 -27.69 -14.16
N ILE A 33 4.77 -27.75 -13.67
CA ILE A 33 3.75 -26.74 -13.97
C ILE A 33 3.83 -25.61 -12.92
N ALA A 34 3.66 -24.35 -13.34
CA ALA A 34 3.56 -23.25 -12.39
C ALA A 34 2.19 -23.30 -11.69
N VAL A 35 2.13 -22.88 -10.42
CA VAL A 35 0.86 -22.95 -9.67
C VAL A 35 -0.20 -22.05 -10.32
N VAL A 36 0.19 -20.91 -10.90
CA VAL A 36 -0.73 -20.06 -11.68
C VAL A 36 -1.39 -20.83 -12.83
N ASP A 37 -0.60 -21.55 -13.64
CA ASP A 37 -1.12 -22.33 -14.78
C ASP A 37 -1.97 -23.51 -14.31
N LEU A 38 -1.58 -24.15 -13.22
CA LEU A 38 -2.33 -25.25 -12.62
C LEU A 38 -3.73 -24.77 -12.19
N LYS A 39 -3.81 -23.62 -11.50
CA LYS A 39 -5.08 -23.03 -11.08
C LYS A 39 -5.94 -22.64 -12.28
N ASP A 40 -5.34 -22.17 -13.37
CA ASP A 40 -6.04 -21.82 -14.60
C ASP A 40 -6.72 -23.00 -15.28
N LEU A 41 -6.32 -24.25 -15.00
CA LEU A 41 -7.03 -25.44 -15.49
C LEU A 41 -8.45 -25.55 -14.93
N TYR A 42 -8.70 -25.01 -13.73
CA TYR A 42 -10.02 -25.06 -13.10
C TYR A 42 -10.99 -24.07 -13.75
N LYS A 43 -12.01 -24.57 -14.45
CA LYS A 43 -13.05 -23.77 -15.14
C LYS A 43 -14.44 -23.91 -14.51
N GLY A 44 -14.50 -24.09 -13.19
CA GLY A 44 -15.76 -24.17 -12.43
C GLY A 44 -16.21 -25.59 -12.10
N SER A 45 -15.46 -26.62 -12.51
CA SER A 45 -15.68 -28.02 -12.16
C SER A 45 -14.37 -28.72 -11.83
N ASP A 46 -14.46 -29.83 -11.09
CA ASP A 46 -13.31 -30.66 -10.74
C ASP A 46 -12.50 -31.07 -11.97
N VAL A 47 -11.17 -31.00 -11.85
CA VAL A 47 -10.22 -31.37 -12.91
C VAL A 47 -9.33 -32.48 -12.42
N LYS A 48 -9.41 -33.65 -13.07
CA LYS A 48 -8.42 -34.70 -12.90
C LYS A 48 -7.14 -34.30 -13.63
N LEU A 49 -6.03 -34.23 -12.91
CA LEU A 49 -4.76 -33.81 -13.48
C LEU A 49 -4.08 -34.96 -14.23
N THR A 50 -3.71 -34.71 -15.47
CA THR A 50 -3.00 -35.66 -16.34
C THR A 50 -1.82 -34.97 -17.00
N THR A 51 -0.82 -35.74 -17.42
CA THR A 51 0.33 -35.19 -18.15
C THR A 51 -0.09 -34.40 -19.40
N GLU A 52 -1.19 -34.81 -20.04
CA GLU A 52 -1.72 -34.15 -21.24
C GLU A 52 -2.29 -32.76 -20.92
N ASN A 53 -3.19 -32.63 -19.95
CA ASN A 53 -3.83 -31.34 -19.64
C ASN A 53 -2.89 -30.37 -18.89
N MET A 54 -1.80 -30.88 -18.32
CA MET A 54 -0.72 -30.08 -17.73
C MET A 54 0.41 -29.76 -18.73
N GLY A 55 0.25 -30.06 -20.02
CA GLY A 55 1.22 -29.70 -21.05
C GLY A 55 2.58 -30.40 -20.90
N GLY A 56 2.57 -31.68 -20.51
CA GLY A 56 3.77 -32.49 -20.30
C GLY A 56 4.28 -32.50 -18.86
N ALA A 57 3.81 -31.58 -18.02
CA ALA A 57 4.21 -31.51 -16.62
C ALA A 57 3.57 -32.61 -15.76
N GLN A 58 4.21 -32.93 -14.64
CA GLN A 58 3.83 -34.00 -13.71
C GLN A 58 3.85 -33.55 -12.25
N GLN A 59 4.59 -32.48 -11.97
CA GLN A 59 4.84 -31.99 -10.61
C GLN A 59 4.66 -30.47 -10.49
N ILE A 60 4.44 -30.03 -9.26
CA ILE A 60 4.60 -28.64 -8.84
C ILE A 60 5.75 -28.51 -7.84
N VAL A 61 6.27 -27.30 -7.71
CA VAL A 61 7.29 -26.97 -6.70
C VAL A 61 6.86 -25.74 -5.93
N GLY A 62 7.23 -25.65 -4.66
CA GLY A 62 6.94 -24.48 -3.86
C GLY A 62 7.67 -24.48 -2.52
N VAL A 63 7.56 -23.36 -1.84
CA VAL A 63 8.00 -23.21 -0.45
C VAL A 63 6.76 -23.35 0.44
N VAL A 64 6.87 -24.15 1.48
CA VAL A 64 5.83 -24.39 2.48
C VAL A 64 5.57 -23.13 3.27
N ILE A 65 4.30 -22.77 3.41
CA ILE A 65 3.85 -21.60 4.18
C ILE A 65 2.90 -21.96 5.32
N SER A 66 2.22 -23.10 5.25
CA SER A 66 1.39 -23.61 6.35
C SER A 66 2.25 -23.90 7.57
N ASN A 67 1.74 -23.61 8.77
CA ASN A 67 2.39 -23.97 10.02
C ASN A 67 1.43 -24.75 10.91
N THR A 68 1.66 -26.05 11.04
CA THR A 68 0.84 -26.92 11.88
C THR A 68 1.27 -26.89 13.35
N THR A 69 2.46 -26.39 13.68
CA THR A 69 3.03 -26.46 15.04
C THR A 69 2.31 -25.57 16.04
N SER A 70 1.75 -24.45 15.56
CA SER A 70 0.99 -23.50 16.37
C SER A 70 -0.48 -23.87 16.52
N GLY A 71 -0.97 -24.88 15.77
CA GLY A 71 -2.37 -25.28 15.76
C GLY A 71 -3.32 -24.36 15.00
N ASN A 72 -2.87 -23.23 14.40
CA ASN A 72 -3.73 -22.36 13.59
C ASN A 72 -3.50 -22.54 12.08
N SER A 73 -3.85 -23.71 11.56
CA SER A 73 -3.87 -24.01 10.12
C SER A 73 -4.94 -25.06 9.84
N PRO A 74 -5.64 -25.01 8.69
CA PRO A 74 -6.63 -26.02 8.36
C PRO A 74 -6.04 -27.44 8.39
N ALA A 75 -6.69 -28.35 9.12
CA ALA A 75 -6.18 -29.69 9.37
C ALA A 75 -5.96 -30.48 8.06
N GLY A 76 -4.86 -31.24 8.01
CA GLY A 76 -4.53 -32.13 6.90
C GLY A 76 -4.09 -31.47 5.60
N LEU A 77 -3.89 -30.14 5.60
CA LEU A 77 -3.47 -29.38 4.42
C LEU A 77 -2.00 -28.97 4.50
N LEU A 78 -1.24 -29.32 3.47
CA LEU A 78 0.05 -28.73 3.16
C LEU A 78 -0.17 -27.54 2.22
N VAL A 79 0.19 -26.33 2.64
CA VAL A 79 0.06 -25.13 1.80
C VAL A 79 1.43 -24.69 1.32
N ILE A 80 1.58 -24.58 0.01
CA ILE A 80 2.83 -24.12 -0.64
C ILE A 80 2.55 -22.92 -1.54
N GLN A 81 3.57 -22.08 -1.72
CA GLN A 81 3.55 -21.02 -2.73
C GLN A 81 4.82 -21.02 -3.58
N ASN A 82 4.74 -20.46 -4.79
CA ASN A 82 5.89 -20.11 -5.61
C ASN A 82 5.63 -18.80 -6.36
N ASP A 83 6.67 -18.24 -6.97
CA ASP A 83 6.60 -17.02 -7.77
C ASP A 83 6.99 -17.25 -9.25
N ARG A 84 6.76 -18.46 -9.75
CA ARG A 84 6.97 -18.81 -11.16
C ARG A 84 6.09 -17.94 -12.05
N ARG A 85 6.60 -17.59 -13.23
CA ARG A 85 5.98 -16.62 -14.16
C ARG A 85 5.81 -15.21 -13.56
N LYS A 86 6.61 -14.84 -12.55
CA LYS A 86 6.58 -13.55 -11.85
C LYS A 86 5.29 -13.31 -11.05
N GLU A 87 4.49 -14.34 -10.84
CA GLU A 87 3.22 -14.29 -10.11
C GLU A 87 3.33 -15.13 -8.85
N VAL A 88 3.13 -14.52 -7.68
CA VAL A 88 3.05 -15.29 -6.42
C VAL A 88 1.68 -15.96 -6.37
N ARG A 89 1.67 -17.29 -6.42
CA ARG A 89 0.48 -18.12 -6.25
C ARG A 89 0.77 -19.28 -5.32
N GLY A 90 -0.23 -19.67 -4.57
CA GLY A 90 -0.15 -20.86 -3.73
C GLY A 90 -1.36 -21.74 -3.88
N ILE A 91 -1.21 -22.94 -3.31
CA ILE A 91 -2.16 -24.04 -3.45
C ILE A 91 -2.13 -24.88 -2.17
N ALA A 92 -3.31 -25.24 -1.69
CA ALA A 92 -3.47 -26.20 -0.61
C ALA A 92 -3.50 -27.63 -1.16
N ILE A 93 -2.82 -28.54 -0.48
CA ILE A 93 -2.66 -29.94 -0.88
C ILE A 93 -3.13 -30.82 0.28
N GLU A 94 -4.16 -31.62 0.04
CA GLU A 94 -4.75 -32.50 1.05
C GLU A 94 -3.93 -33.80 1.14
N ILE A 95 -3.07 -33.88 2.16
CA ILE A 95 -2.19 -35.03 2.43
C ILE A 95 -2.38 -35.63 3.83
N GLY A 96 -3.39 -35.16 4.57
CA GLY A 96 -3.72 -35.65 5.91
C GLY A 96 -2.64 -35.33 6.94
N ASP A 97 -2.50 -36.17 7.95
CA ASP A 97 -1.60 -35.97 9.10
C ASP A 97 -0.13 -35.77 8.69
N ALA A 98 0.26 -36.28 7.52
CA ALA A 98 1.60 -36.09 6.95
C ALA A 98 1.97 -34.63 6.68
N ALA A 99 0.98 -33.72 6.62
CA ALA A 99 1.22 -32.27 6.52
C ALA A 99 2.05 -31.73 7.69
N SER A 100 1.98 -32.35 8.86
CA SER A 100 2.75 -31.96 10.05
C SER A 100 4.27 -32.18 9.92
N ASN A 101 4.73 -32.96 8.93
CA ASN A 101 6.15 -33.23 8.68
C ASN A 101 6.87 -32.09 7.93
N TYR A 102 6.14 -31.07 7.50
CA TYR A 102 6.64 -29.97 6.67
C TYR A 102 6.52 -28.65 7.43
N LEU A 103 7.63 -27.93 7.52
CA LEU A 103 7.71 -26.67 8.26
C LEU A 103 7.72 -25.47 7.30
N PRO A 104 7.26 -24.29 7.73
CA PRO A 104 7.40 -23.07 6.93
C PRO A 104 8.85 -22.85 6.48
N GLY A 105 9.05 -22.60 5.18
CA GLY A 105 10.38 -22.45 4.58
C GLY A 105 10.96 -23.73 3.97
N ASP A 106 10.34 -24.89 4.18
CA ASP A 106 10.70 -26.11 3.45
C ASP A 106 10.40 -25.94 1.96
N SER A 107 11.36 -26.26 1.09
CA SER A 107 11.12 -26.38 -0.34
C SER A 107 10.70 -27.81 -0.66
N VAL A 108 9.58 -27.94 -1.36
CA VAL A 108 9.03 -29.25 -1.73
C VAL A 108 8.77 -29.35 -3.23
N THR A 109 8.90 -30.57 -3.74
CA THR A 109 8.35 -30.98 -5.04
C THR A 109 7.20 -31.94 -4.77
N VAL A 110 6.09 -31.77 -5.50
CA VAL A 110 4.89 -32.58 -5.32
C VAL A 110 4.47 -33.17 -6.66
N GLN A 111 4.38 -34.50 -6.73
CA GLN A 111 3.78 -35.17 -7.89
C GLN A 111 2.26 -35.00 -7.85
N VAL A 112 1.69 -34.44 -8.92
CA VAL A 112 0.27 -34.07 -8.99
C VAL A 112 -0.50 -34.84 -10.06
N THR A 113 0.18 -35.66 -10.86
CA THR A 113 -0.48 -36.58 -11.79
C THR A 113 -1.48 -37.47 -11.06
N ASN A 114 -2.69 -37.60 -11.60
CA ASN A 114 -3.84 -38.26 -10.99
C ASN A 114 -4.41 -37.59 -9.72
N ALA A 115 -3.90 -36.45 -9.27
CA ALA A 115 -4.61 -35.66 -8.27
C ALA A 115 -5.84 -34.98 -8.90
N THR A 116 -6.78 -34.55 -8.07
CA THR A 116 -7.95 -33.79 -8.49
C THR A 116 -7.84 -32.36 -7.98
N LEU A 117 -7.82 -31.39 -8.90
CA LEU A 117 -7.95 -29.97 -8.60
C LEU A 117 -9.43 -29.64 -8.43
N THR A 118 -9.80 -29.19 -7.23
CA THR A 118 -11.21 -28.99 -6.83
C THR A 118 -11.34 -27.80 -5.88
N ARG A 119 -12.58 -27.40 -5.57
CA ARG A 119 -12.90 -26.48 -4.49
C ARG A 119 -13.72 -27.21 -3.44
N VAL A 120 -13.36 -27.05 -2.18
CA VAL A 120 -14.13 -27.58 -1.04
C VAL A 120 -14.33 -26.43 -0.07
N ASN A 121 -15.60 -26.16 0.26
CA ASN A 121 -16.07 -24.98 0.98
C ASN A 121 -15.64 -23.64 0.34
N GLY A 122 -15.42 -23.66 -0.98
CA GLY A 122 -14.97 -22.52 -1.76
C GLY A 122 -13.45 -22.45 -1.94
N SER A 123 -12.63 -22.95 -1.03
CA SER A 123 -11.16 -22.91 -1.15
C SER A 123 -10.64 -23.91 -2.18
N MET A 124 -9.77 -23.45 -3.09
CA MET A 124 -9.12 -24.32 -4.07
C MET A 124 -8.08 -25.23 -3.40
N ARG A 125 -8.08 -26.51 -3.76
CA ARG A 125 -7.17 -27.53 -3.23
C ARG A 125 -6.91 -28.68 -4.21
N LEU A 126 -5.82 -29.41 -3.96
CA LEU A 126 -5.52 -30.69 -4.59
C LEU A 126 -5.93 -31.85 -3.68
N LYS A 127 -6.74 -32.78 -4.20
CA LYS A 127 -7.13 -34.02 -3.52
C LYS A 127 -6.51 -35.25 -4.17
N GLY A 128 -6.36 -36.32 -3.38
CA GLY A 128 -5.84 -37.61 -3.85
C GLY A 128 -4.33 -37.61 -4.09
N VAL A 129 -3.60 -36.68 -3.47
CA VAL A 129 -2.13 -36.68 -3.44
C VAL A 129 -1.67 -37.57 -2.29
N SER A 130 -0.84 -38.58 -2.58
CA SER A 130 -0.24 -39.41 -1.52
C SER A 130 0.81 -38.61 -0.74
N ALA A 131 1.02 -38.92 0.53
CA ALA A 131 2.11 -38.34 1.31
C ALA A 131 3.48 -38.61 0.66
N ASP A 132 3.67 -39.79 0.08
CA ASP A 132 4.91 -40.19 -0.61
C ASP A 132 5.14 -39.41 -1.93
N ALA A 133 4.11 -38.74 -2.44
CA ALA A 133 4.22 -37.89 -3.62
C ALA A 133 4.88 -36.53 -3.32
N VAL A 134 5.06 -36.20 -2.05
CA VAL A 134 5.70 -34.97 -1.58
C VAL A 134 7.14 -35.28 -1.19
N THR A 135 8.09 -34.60 -1.82
CA THR A 135 9.51 -34.72 -1.51
C THR A 135 10.04 -33.38 -1.04
N LYS A 136 10.55 -33.33 0.20
CA LYS A 136 11.33 -32.19 0.69
C LYS A 136 12.70 -32.17 -0.01
N VAL A 137 13.02 -31.02 -0.61
CA VAL A 137 14.25 -30.80 -1.38
C VAL A 137 15.29 -30.06 -0.55
N SER A 138 14.85 -29.06 0.22
CA SER A 138 15.69 -28.22 1.07
C SER A 138 14.84 -27.52 2.14
N GLU A 139 15.48 -26.84 3.09
CA GLU A 139 14.85 -26.18 4.23
C GLU A 139 15.31 -24.72 4.38
N ASN A 140 14.63 -23.95 5.23
CA ASN A 140 14.97 -22.56 5.58
C ASN A 140 15.00 -21.56 4.40
N HIS A 141 14.19 -21.79 3.36
CA HIS A 141 14.02 -20.82 2.29
C HIS A 141 13.22 -19.60 2.74
N THR A 142 13.62 -18.42 2.28
CA THR A 142 12.85 -17.19 2.49
C THR A 142 11.49 -17.27 1.80
N ILE A 143 10.43 -17.00 2.56
CA ILE A 143 9.07 -16.93 2.03
C ILE A 143 8.80 -15.51 1.56
N LYS A 144 8.32 -15.37 0.32
CA LYS A 144 7.94 -14.08 -0.25
C LYS A 144 6.58 -13.63 0.31
N VAL A 145 6.57 -12.57 1.10
CA VAL A 145 5.36 -11.97 1.67
C VAL A 145 5.00 -10.70 0.90
N ARG A 146 3.71 -10.46 0.70
CA ARG A 146 3.18 -9.23 0.06
C ARG A 146 2.27 -8.50 1.02
N SER A 147 2.45 -7.19 1.16
CA SER A 147 1.45 -6.32 1.79
C SER A 147 0.31 -6.07 0.79
N VAL A 148 -0.92 -6.39 1.15
CA VAL A 148 -2.09 -6.24 0.27
C VAL A 148 -3.26 -5.63 1.05
N PRO A 149 -3.90 -4.55 0.55
CA PRO A 149 -5.11 -4.00 1.17
C PRO A 149 -6.27 -5.00 1.14
N SER A 150 -7.09 -4.99 2.19
CA SER A 150 -8.25 -5.87 2.36
C SER A 150 -9.24 -5.77 1.18
N SER A 151 -9.45 -4.58 0.63
CA SER A 151 -10.29 -4.35 -0.56
C SER A 151 -9.78 -5.09 -1.80
N THR A 152 -8.46 -5.15 -1.99
CA THR A 152 -7.84 -5.86 -3.12
C THR A 152 -7.95 -7.38 -2.94
N LEU A 153 -7.80 -7.85 -1.69
CA LEU A 153 -8.02 -9.26 -1.36
C LEU A 153 -9.46 -9.69 -1.66
N MET A 154 -10.45 -8.87 -1.29
CA MET A 154 -11.87 -9.14 -1.54
C MET A 154 -12.26 -9.03 -3.02
N ALA A 155 -11.64 -8.11 -3.78
CA ALA A 155 -11.93 -7.94 -5.20
C ALA A 155 -11.35 -9.07 -6.08
N SER A 156 -10.33 -9.80 -5.60
CA SER A 156 -9.66 -10.85 -6.38
C SER A 156 -9.19 -12.01 -5.50
N PRO A 157 -10.10 -12.68 -4.76
CA PRO A 157 -9.74 -13.67 -3.74
C PRO A 157 -8.94 -14.85 -4.31
N ASP A 158 -9.23 -15.28 -5.54
CA ASP A 158 -8.55 -16.39 -6.21
C ASP A 158 -7.04 -16.15 -6.46
N ASN A 159 -6.61 -14.89 -6.52
CA ASN A 159 -5.19 -14.54 -6.69
C ASN A 159 -4.40 -14.61 -5.39
N TYR A 160 -5.08 -14.59 -4.24
CA TYR A 160 -4.46 -14.45 -2.92
C TYR A 160 -4.74 -15.61 -1.97
N GLU A 161 -5.80 -16.39 -2.22
CA GLU A 161 -6.03 -17.63 -1.47
C GLU A 161 -4.77 -18.50 -1.50
N ASN A 162 -4.45 -19.13 -0.36
CA ASN A 162 -3.29 -19.99 -0.17
C ASN A 162 -1.93 -19.30 -0.43
N THR A 163 -1.83 -17.97 -0.31
CA THR A 163 -0.53 -17.25 -0.33
C THR A 163 -0.25 -16.60 1.03
N LEU A 164 1.01 -16.33 1.35
CA LEU A 164 1.35 -15.59 2.56
C LEU A 164 1.29 -14.08 2.29
N ILE A 165 0.39 -13.39 2.96
CA ILE A 165 0.17 -11.94 2.81
C ILE A 165 0.18 -11.24 4.16
N THR A 166 0.38 -9.93 4.13
CA THR A 166 0.20 -9.04 5.28
C THR A 166 -0.90 -8.02 4.96
N VAL A 167 -1.88 -7.92 5.85
CA VAL A 167 -2.83 -6.80 5.89
C VAL A 167 -2.27 -5.78 6.88
N SER A 168 -1.91 -4.63 6.35
CA SER A 168 -1.10 -3.64 7.07
C SER A 168 -1.96 -2.62 7.81
N ASN A 169 -1.42 -2.01 8.87
CA ASN A 169 -2.05 -0.91 9.60
C ASN A 169 -3.51 -1.19 9.98
N SER A 170 -3.83 -2.40 10.43
CA SER A 170 -5.21 -2.77 10.77
C SER A 170 -5.56 -2.41 12.21
N ILE A 171 -6.84 -2.11 12.45
CA ILE A 171 -7.44 -2.12 13.79
C ILE A 171 -8.36 -3.32 13.94
N VAL A 172 -8.52 -3.79 15.16
CA VAL A 172 -9.53 -4.80 15.49
C VAL A 172 -10.85 -4.09 15.81
N GLU A 173 -11.95 -4.61 15.25
CA GLU A 173 -13.30 -4.08 15.45
C GLU A 173 -14.23 -5.14 16.05
N PRO A 174 -14.93 -4.84 17.17
CA PRO A 174 -14.77 -3.65 18.02
C PRO A 174 -13.38 -3.57 18.65
N GLU A 175 -13.01 -2.39 19.17
CA GLU A 175 -11.73 -2.22 19.87
C GLU A 175 -11.64 -3.21 21.05
N PRO A 176 -10.60 -4.05 21.09
CA PRO A 176 -10.41 -5.04 22.14
C PRO A 176 -10.39 -4.42 23.53
N GLN A 177 -11.06 -5.06 24.48
CA GLN A 177 -10.95 -4.75 25.90
C GLN A 177 -9.84 -5.60 26.55
N PRO A 178 -9.29 -5.18 27.71
CA PRO A 178 -8.32 -6.00 28.44
C PRO A 178 -8.86 -7.42 28.69
N GLY A 179 -8.06 -8.44 28.38
CA GLY A 179 -8.45 -9.85 28.41
C GLY A 179 -9.11 -10.40 27.15
N ASP A 180 -9.43 -9.58 26.14
CA ASP A 180 -9.87 -10.09 24.83
C ASP A 180 -8.71 -10.79 24.13
N THR A 181 -8.93 -12.05 23.72
CA THR A 181 -7.89 -12.90 23.14
C THR A 181 -8.03 -13.07 21.63
N PHE A 182 -7.02 -13.66 20.99
CA PHE A 182 -7.06 -14.01 19.56
C PHE A 182 -8.14 -15.02 19.18
N SER A 183 -8.54 -15.92 20.10
CA SER A 183 -9.41 -17.06 19.83
C SER A 183 -10.70 -16.69 19.06
N GLY A 184 -10.99 -17.47 18.02
CA GLY A 184 -12.16 -17.36 17.16
C GLY A 184 -11.99 -16.39 15.99
N ASP A 185 -13.14 -15.91 15.50
CA ASP A 185 -13.20 -14.92 14.40
C ASP A 185 -13.13 -13.50 14.97
N LYS A 186 -12.17 -12.71 14.48
CA LYS A 186 -12.04 -11.28 14.77
C LYS A 186 -12.18 -10.49 13.48
N THR A 187 -12.81 -9.33 13.56
CA THR A 187 -12.88 -8.42 12.40
C THR A 187 -11.73 -7.44 12.50
N ILE A 188 -10.97 -7.31 11.41
CA ILE A 188 -9.95 -6.28 11.26
C ILE A 188 -10.36 -5.29 10.17
N ASN A 189 -9.94 -4.04 10.32
CA ASN A 189 -10.16 -2.97 9.34
C ASN A 189 -8.85 -2.24 9.06
N ASP A 190 -8.40 -2.26 7.81
CA ASP A 190 -7.17 -1.60 7.35
C ASP A 190 -7.42 -0.20 6.76
N GLY A 191 -8.63 0.33 6.95
CA GLY A 191 -9.13 1.55 6.31
C GLY A 191 -9.75 1.26 4.95
N PHE A 192 -9.17 0.37 4.15
CA PHE A 192 -9.65 0.09 2.79
C PHE A 192 -10.81 -0.90 2.75
N GLY A 193 -11.04 -1.63 3.83
CA GLY A 193 -12.12 -2.60 3.97
C GLY A 193 -11.99 -3.41 5.25
N LYS A 194 -12.92 -4.35 5.43
CA LYS A 194 -12.94 -5.25 6.59
C LYS A 194 -12.59 -6.66 6.16
N MET A 195 -11.86 -7.37 7.01
CA MET A 195 -11.50 -8.78 6.81
C MET A 195 -11.67 -9.55 8.12
N THR A 196 -12.02 -10.83 8.02
CA THR A 196 -12.04 -11.73 9.18
C THR A 196 -10.66 -12.36 9.36
N VAL A 197 -10.14 -12.30 10.57
CA VAL A 197 -8.99 -13.06 11.05
C VAL A 197 -9.51 -14.22 11.88
N HIS A 198 -9.05 -15.44 11.60
CA HIS A 198 -9.45 -16.63 12.33
C HIS A 198 -8.27 -17.23 13.09
N VAL A 199 -8.49 -17.52 14.38
CA VAL A 199 -7.58 -18.29 15.22
C VAL A 199 -8.34 -19.41 15.88
N GLU A 200 -7.93 -20.64 15.60
CA GLU A 200 -8.52 -21.83 16.23
C GLU A 200 -8.36 -21.78 17.75
N PRO A 201 -9.40 -22.13 18.55
CA PRO A 201 -9.31 -22.11 20.01
C PRO A 201 -8.20 -23.00 20.59
N GLY A 202 -7.77 -24.03 19.84
CA GLY A 202 -6.68 -24.91 20.19
C GLY A 202 -5.28 -24.41 19.79
N ALA A 203 -5.18 -23.26 19.14
CA ALA A 203 -3.90 -22.70 18.74
C ALA A 203 -3.08 -22.25 19.96
N THR A 204 -1.75 -22.36 19.87
CA THR A 204 -0.84 -22.08 21.00
C THR A 204 -0.89 -20.64 21.49
N PHE A 205 -1.38 -19.72 20.65
CA PHE A 205 -1.49 -18.29 20.91
C PHE A 205 -2.96 -17.81 20.98
N ALA A 206 -3.93 -18.73 20.99
CA ALA A 206 -5.35 -18.38 20.97
C ALA A 206 -5.78 -17.59 22.23
N ASN A 207 -5.08 -17.79 23.35
CA ASN A 207 -5.36 -17.12 24.63
C ASN A 207 -4.52 -15.85 24.85
N ASP A 208 -3.62 -15.52 23.93
CA ASP A 208 -2.85 -14.28 24.02
C ASP A 208 -3.78 -13.09 23.73
N GLU A 209 -3.53 -11.95 24.38
CA GLU A 209 -4.32 -10.74 24.18
C GLU A 209 -4.14 -10.22 22.76
N ILE A 210 -5.26 -9.86 22.11
CA ILE A 210 -5.23 -9.30 20.77
C ILE A 210 -4.96 -7.79 20.83
N PRO A 211 -3.94 -7.27 20.11
CA PRO A 211 -3.66 -5.85 20.11
C PRO A 211 -4.76 -5.06 19.39
N PRO A 212 -5.07 -3.82 19.81
CA PRO A 212 -6.07 -2.98 19.15
C PRO A 212 -5.63 -2.54 17.75
N SER A 213 -4.32 -2.46 17.48
CA SER A 213 -3.77 -2.19 16.16
C SER A 213 -2.55 -3.06 15.86
N ALA A 214 -2.50 -3.63 14.65
CA ALA A 214 -1.40 -4.49 14.23
C ALA A 214 -1.31 -4.62 12.69
N ASN A 215 -0.17 -5.10 12.21
CA ASN A 215 -0.05 -5.75 10.91
C ASN A 215 -0.39 -7.23 11.09
N PHE A 216 -1.35 -7.74 10.32
CA PHE A 216 -1.76 -9.14 10.37
C PHE A 216 -1.20 -9.88 9.16
N THR A 217 -0.24 -10.76 9.40
CA THR A 217 0.29 -11.70 8.39
C THR A 217 -0.46 -13.02 8.49
N GLY A 218 -0.67 -13.70 7.37
CA GLY A 218 -1.34 -14.99 7.40
C GLY A 218 -1.62 -15.56 6.02
N VAL A 219 -2.21 -16.74 6.01
CA VAL A 219 -2.66 -17.43 4.81
C VAL A 219 -4.16 -17.19 4.62
N PRO A 220 -4.59 -16.46 3.58
CA PRO A 220 -6.01 -16.32 3.27
C PRO A 220 -6.58 -17.65 2.78
N VAL A 221 -7.69 -18.07 3.36
CA VAL A 221 -8.43 -19.28 2.99
C VAL A 221 -9.88 -18.89 2.73
N ILE A 222 -10.47 -19.43 1.67
CA ILE A 222 -11.91 -19.24 1.41
C ILE A 222 -12.69 -20.24 2.26
N ALA A 223 -13.40 -19.74 3.28
CA ALA A 223 -14.27 -20.51 4.14
C ALA A 223 -15.72 -20.02 3.99
N ASN A 224 -16.62 -20.91 3.61
CA ASN A 224 -18.06 -20.60 3.43
C ASN A 224 -18.31 -19.40 2.49
N GLY A 225 -17.51 -19.30 1.42
CA GLY A 225 -17.62 -18.21 0.44
C GLY A 225 -17.03 -16.88 0.88
N LYS A 226 -16.39 -16.79 2.05
CA LYS A 226 -15.69 -15.60 2.52
C LYS A 226 -14.19 -15.86 2.60
N LEU A 227 -13.38 -14.88 2.21
CA LEU A 227 -11.94 -14.93 2.38
C LEU A 227 -11.60 -14.57 3.83
N VAL A 228 -10.96 -15.49 4.54
CA VAL A 228 -10.61 -15.38 5.96
C VAL A 228 -9.10 -15.48 6.08
N LEU A 229 -8.46 -14.60 6.84
CA LEU A 229 -7.02 -14.62 7.09
C LEU A 229 -6.69 -15.52 8.27
N TRP A 230 -5.73 -16.43 8.08
CA TRP A 230 -5.26 -17.34 9.13
C TRP A 230 -3.80 -17.01 9.49
N PRO A 231 -3.55 -16.22 10.57
CA PRO A 231 -2.21 -16.01 11.11
C PRO A 231 -1.64 -17.34 11.58
N ARG A 232 -0.41 -17.63 11.24
CA ARG A 232 0.15 -18.96 11.51
C ARG A 232 0.75 -19.03 12.91
N THR A 233 1.07 -17.91 13.54
CA THR A 233 1.68 -17.83 14.88
C THR A 233 1.34 -16.46 15.49
N ALA A 234 1.59 -16.26 16.79
CA ALA A 234 1.53 -14.93 17.40
C ALA A 234 2.43 -13.92 16.68
N ASP A 235 3.62 -14.35 16.25
CA ASP A 235 4.58 -13.49 15.55
C ASP A 235 4.06 -12.98 14.19
N ASP A 236 3.06 -13.64 13.59
CA ASP A 236 2.43 -13.13 12.38
C ASP A 236 1.55 -11.90 12.65
N VAL A 237 1.22 -11.61 13.91
CA VAL A 237 0.50 -10.40 14.35
C VAL A 237 1.49 -9.45 15.01
N PHE A 238 1.87 -8.40 14.27
CA PHE A 238 2.84 -7.42 14.74
C PHE A 238 2.12 -6.17 15.23
N GLU A 239 2.09 -5.95 16.54
CA GLU A 239 1.46 -4.78 17.16
C GLU A 239 2.01 -3.47 16.61
N LEU A 240 1.10 -2.51 16.43
CA LEU A 240 1.40 -1.18 15.95
C LEU A 240 0.91 -0.12 16.95
N PRO A 241 1.58 1.04 17.02
CA PRO A 241 1.04 2.18 17.72
C PRO A 241 -0.35 2.54 17.18
N LEU A 242 -1.31 2.69 18.09
CA LEU A 242 -2.66 3.09 17.71
C LEU A 242 -2.62 4.48 17.04
N ILE A 243 -3.20 4.56 15.84
CA ILE A 243 -3.35 5.82 15.11
C ILE A 243 -4.31 6.72 15.89
N LYS A 244 -3.86 7.94 16.20
CA LYS A 244 -4.70 8.94 16.86
C LYS A 244 -5.33 9.87 15.83
N PRO A 245 -6.60 10.26 16.00
CA PRO A 245 -7.23 11.25 15.15
C PRO A 245 -6.43 12.55 15.08
N SER A 246 -6.02 12.93 13.87
CA SER A 246 -5.53 14.28 13.58
C SER A 246 -6.69 15.27 13.68
N PRO A 247 -6.58 16.36 14.49
CA PRO A 247 -7.56 17.45 14.53
C PRO A 247 -7.69 18.23 13.22
N ILE A 248 -6.66 18.19 12.36
CA ILE A 248 -6.55 18.98 11.13
C ILE A 248 -6.03 18.06 10.02
N ILE A 249 -6.75 18.02 8.90
CA ILE A 249 -6.32 17.27 7.71
C ILE A 249 -6.16 18.20 6.51
N ILE A 250 -5.20 17.88 5.64
CA ILE A 250 -4.88 18.64 4.44
C ILE A 250 -5.85 18.22 3.33
N THR A 251 -6.61 19.19 2.79
CA THR A 251 -7.67 18.92 1.80
C THR A 251 -7.44 19.60 0.46
N GLY A 252 -6.46 20.50 0.35
CA GLY A 252 -6.07 21.04 -0.93
C GLY A 252 -5.02 22.13 -0.84
N TYR A 253 -4.53 22.57 -1.98
CA TYR A 253 -3.50 23.61 -2.06
C TYR A 253 -3.45 24.23 -3.47
N LEU A 254 -3.08 25.51 -3.52
CA LEU A 254 -2.82 26.23 -4.76
C LEU A 254 -1.32 26.49 -4.89
N THR A 255 -0.68 25.83 -5.86
CA THR A 255 0.67 26.15 -6.33
C THR A 255 0.55 26.85 -7.68
N ASP A 256 1.40 27.83 -7.97
CA ASP A 256 1.47 28.48 -9.29
C ASP A 256 0.20 29.28 -9.70
N PRO A 257 -0.20 30.30 -8.90
CA PRO A 257 -1.26 31.23 -9.28
C PRO A 257 -0.91 32.05 -10.53
N THR A 258 -1.90 32.70 -11.18
CA THR A 258 -1.60 33.60 -12.33
C THR A 258 -0.65 34.72 -11.91
N GLY A 259 0.36 34.97 -12.76
CA GLY A 259 1.23 36.12 -12.65
C GLY A 259 2.44 35.81 -11.77
N VAL A 260 2.37 36.24 -10.51
CA VAL A 260 3.45 36.00 -9.53
C VAL A 260 2.96 35.09 -8.41
N ASP A 261 3.81 34.14 -8.04
CA ASP A 261 3.59 33.27 -6.88
C ASP A 261 3.60 34.05 -5.57
N ALA A 262 4.47 35.07 -5.49
CA ALA A 262 4.75 35.81 -4.28
C ALA A 262 3.47 36.32 -3.61
N ASN A 263 3.17 35.75 -2.43
CA ASN A 263 2.00 36.03 -1.61
C ASN A 263 0.64 35.60 -2.19
N TYR A 264 0.56 34.66 -3.13
CA TYR A 264 -0.74 34.21 -3.69
C TYR A 264 -0.99 32.70 -3.57
N GLU A 265 -0.06 31.98 -2.96
CA GLU A 265 -0.21 30.55 -2.66
C GLU A 265 -0.90 30.35 -1.30
N TYR A 266 -1.70 29.30 -1.20
CA TYR A 266 -2.40 28.94 0.02
C TYR A 266 -2.72 27.45 0.08
N ILE A 267 -3.03 27.01 1.29
CA ILE A 267 -3.35 25.63 1.63
C ILE A 267 -4.74 25.62 2.27
N GLN A 268 -5.54 24.63 1.87
CA GLN A 268 -6.85 24.36 2.43
C GLN A 268 -6.77 23.14 3.36
N PHE A 269 -7.41 23.29 4.51
CA PHE A 269 -7.52 22.26 5.53
C PHE A 269 -8.98 22.04 5.90
N MET A 270 -9.25 20.93 6.57
CA MET A 270 -10.52 20.66 7.23
C MET A 270 -10.28 20.26 8.68
N ALA A 271 -11.10 20.79 9.58
CA ALA A 271 -11.06 20.40 10.99
C ALA A 271 -11.86 19.11 11.23
N THR A 272 -11.32 18.17 11.99
CA THR A 272 -11.96 16.88 12.30
C THR A 272 -12.68 16.87 13.64
N ARG A 273 -12.54 17.98 14.38
CA ARG A 273 -13.26 18.34 15.60
C ARG A 273 -13.35 19.86 15.68
N ASP A 274 -14.13 20.37 16.62
CA ASP A 274 -14.10 21.80 16.93
C ASP A 274 -12.72 22.18 17.49
N ILE A 275 -12.20 23.32 17.04
CA ILE A 275 -10.91 23.86 17.46
C ILE A 275 -11.06 25.35 17.76
N ASP A 276 -10.64 25.74 18.96
CA ASP A 276 -10.22 27.10 19.26
C ASP A 276 -8.69 27.12 19.26
N PHE A 277 -8.09 27.84 18.29
CA PHE A 277 -6.64 27.88 18.14
C PHE A 277 -5.93 28.65 19.25
N ALA A 278 -6.65 29.48 20.02
CA ALA A 278 -6.12 30.12 21.22
C ALA A 278 -5.99 29.14 22.39
N GLU A 279 -6.84 28.12 22.44
CA GLU A 279 -6.79 27.07 23.48
C GLU A 279 -5.90 25.90 23.07
N THR A 280 -5.96 25.49 21.80
CA THR A 280 -5.11 24.44 21.24
C THR A 280 -4.38 24.96 20.00
N SER A 281 -3.13 25.35 20.18
CA SER A 281 -2.30 25.82 19.05
C SER A 281 -1.77 24.68 18.18
N PHE A 282 -1.53 24.98 16.91
CA PHE A 282 -0.91 24.08 15.93
C PHE A 282 0.13 24.81 15.10
N ALA A 283 0.92 24.09 14.31
CA ALA A 283 1.79 24.66 13.31
C ALA A 283 1.60 23.98 11.96
N VAL A 284 1.77 24.75 10.88
CA VAL A 284 1.84 24.25 9.51
C VAL A 284 3.23 24.54 8.99
N VAL A 285 3.86 23.55 8.37
CA VAL A 285 5.17 23.72 7.73
C VAL A 285 5.09 23.27 6.28
N THR A 286 5.54 24.14 5.37
CA THR A 286 5.71 23.82 3.95
C THR A 286 7.17 23.56 3.63
N THR A 287 7.42 22.82 2.55
CA THR A 287 8.79 22.64 2.04
C THR A 287 8.88 22.96 0.56
N ASN A 288 9.99 23.59 0.20
CA ASN A 288 10.44 23.80 -1.16
C ASN A 288 11.90 23.33 -1.26
N ASN A 289 12.13 22.25 -1.99
CA ASN A 289 13.46 21.61 -2.05
C ASN A 289 14.26 22.01 -3.29
N ALA A 290 13.87 23.08 -4.00
CA ALA A 290 14.62 23.56 -5.16
C ALA A 290 16.07 23.90 -4.79
N GLY A 291 17.02 23.36 -5.56
CA GLY A 291 18.46 23.59 -5.34
C GLY A 291 19.00 23.11 -3.98
N SER A 292 18.22 22.35 -3.20
CA SER A 292 18.57 21.99 -1.83
C SER A 292 19.45 20.75 -1.76
N ASN A 293 20.61 20.90 -1.14
CA ASN A 293 21.56 19.84 -0.81
C ASN A 293 22.37 20.20 0.44
N PRO A 294 22.67 19.24 1.35
CA PRO A 294 22.26 17.83 1.39
C PRO A 294 20.80 17.63 1.86
N ALA A 295 20.40 16.40 2.23
CA ALA A 295 19.12 16.13 2.90
C ALA A 295 18.95 16.96 4.20
N PRO A 296 17.71 17.31 4.60
CA PRO A 296 17.50 18.27 5.69
C PRO A 296 17.76 17.60 7.05
N GLU A 297 18.87 17.98 7.68
CA GLU A 297 19.28 17.47 9.00
C GLU A 297 18.22 17.74 10.08
N ASN A 298 17.57 18.91 10.00
CA ASN A 298 16.50 19.29 10.93
C ASN A 298 15.08 18.97 10.40
N GLY A 299 14.98 18.24 9.29
CA GLY A 299 13.71 17.87 8.68
C GLY A 299 12.82 19.07 8.42
N TRP A 300 11.60 19.04 8.97
CA TRP A 300 10.63 20.13 8.84
C TRP A 300 11.11 21.44 9.49
N ALA A 301 11.97 21.38 10.51
CA ALA A 301 12.53 22.54 11.19
C ALA A 301 13.79 23.12 10.50
N GLN A 302 14.07 22.76 9.25
CA GLN A 302 15.29 23.20 8.54
C GLN A 302 15.37 24.72 8.34
N GLY A 303 14.25 25.39 8.08
CA GLY A 303 14.18 26.81 7.80
C GLY A 303 14.84 27.22 6.48
N LEU A 304 15.41 28.43 6.48
CA LEU A 304 16.01 29.06 5.29
C LEU A 304 15.02 29.12 4.13
N ALA A 305 15.49 28.99 2.88
CA ALA A 305 14.62 28.91 1.72
C ALA A 305 13.90 27.55 1.59
N ARG A 306 14.17 26.59 2.48
CA ARG A 306 13.76 25.19 2.33
C ARG A 306 12.44 24.88 3.01
N THR A 307 12.26 25.33 4.25
CA THR A 307 10.98 25.15 4.97
C THR A 307 10.48 26.45 5.54
N TYR A 308 9.17 26.63 5.54
CA TYR A 308 8.49 27.83 6.01
C TYR A 308 7.36 27.46 6.95
N LYS A 309 7.28 28.12 8.10
CA LYS A 309 6.34 27.78 9.16
C LYS A 309 5.30 28.87 9.44
N PHE A 310 4.09 28.41 9.73
CA PHE A 310 2.97 29.20 10.23
C PHE A 310 2.52 28.66 11.59
N ASN A 311 2.42 29.53 12.59
CA ASN A 311 1.78 29.25 13.87
C ASN A 311 0.27 29.52 13.78
N LEU A 312 -0.56 28.55 14.17
CA LEU A 312 -2.01 28.67 14.26
C LEU A 312 -2.39 28.84 15.74
N THR A 313 -2.60 30.08 16.18
CA THR A 313 -2.75 30.44 17.60
C THR A 313 -4.00 31.27 17.91
N SER A 314 -4.86 31.51 16.93
CA SER A 314 -6.10 32.29 17.09
C SER A 314 -7.13 31.94 16.03
N GLY A 315 -8.41 32.18 16.33
CA GLY A 315 -9.52 31.83 15.44
C GLY A 315 -10.19 30.52 15.86
N LYS A 316 -11.32 30.22 15.22
CA LYS A 316 -12.11 29.02 15.51
C LYS A 316 -12.56 28.34 14.22
N VAL A 317 -12.61 27.02 14.25
CA VAL A 317 -13.15 26.17 13.19
C VAL A 317 -14.03 25.10 13.82
N SER A 318 -15.18 24.85 13.21
CA SER A 318 -16.04 23.72 13.60
C SER A 318 -15.62 22.45 12.87
N LYS A 319 -15.96 21.28 13.44
CA LYS A 319 -15.81 19.99 12.77
C LYS A 319 -16.43 20.00 11.37
N GLY A 320 -15.69 19.51 10.38
CA GLY A 320 -16.08 19.50 8.96
C GLY A 320 -15.89 20.84 8.24
N GLN A 321 -15.55 21.92 8.95
CA GLN A 321 -15.37 23.23 8.34
C GLN A 321 -14.00 23.32 7.66
N LEU A 322 -14.00 23.87 6.44
CA LEU A 322 -12.80 24.24 5.72
C LEU A 322 -12.16 25.51 6.29
N PHE A 323 -10.84 25.57 6.25
CA PHE A 323 -10.08 26.77 6.59
C PHE A 323 -8.75 26.86 5.84
N TYR A 324 -8.15 28.04 5.87
CA TYR A 324 -7.03 28.39 4.99
C TYR A 324 -5.84 28.99 5.73
N VAL A 325 -4.65 28.68 5.21
CA VAL A 325 -3.36 29.27 5.60
C VAL A 325 -2.59 29.63 4.34
N GLY A 326 -2.04 30.84 4.25
CA GLY A 326 -1.24 31.24 3.08
C GLY A 326 -1.00 32.74 2.97
N GLY A 327 -0.92 33.22 1.73
CA GLY A 327 -0.71 34.62 1.38
C GLY A 327 -1.99 35.46 1.36
N ASN A 328 -2.12 36.26 0.31
CA ASN A 328 -3.30 37.03 -0.03
C ASN A 328 -4.52 36.13 -0.22
N LYS A 329 -5.69 36.69 0.07
CA LYS A 329 -6.97 36.00 0.05
C LYS A 329 -7.62 36.08 -1.33
N ASN A 330 -6.86 35.80 -2.37
CA ASN A 330 -7.35 35.80 -3.75
C ASN A 330 -7.48 34.36 -4.23
N ILE A 331 -8.54 34.06 -5.00
CA ILE A 331 -8.78 32.69 -5.48
C ILE A 331 -7.62 32.17 -6.32
N TYR A 332 -7.03 33.04 -7.15
CA TYR A 332 -6.12 32.65 -8.22
C TYR A 332 -5.19 33.80 -8.67
N GLY A 333 -4.33 34.29 -7.77
CA GLY A 333 -3.34 35.32 -8.07
C GLY A 333 -3.86 36.76 -8.00
N ALA A 334 -2.98 37.72 -8.33
CA ALA A 334 -3.28 39.14 -8.23
C ALA A 334 -4.48 39.55 -9.10
N GLY A 335 -5.41 40.31 -8.51
CA GLY A 335 -6.60 40.81 -9.21
C GLY A 335 -7.70 39.77 -9.47
N SER A 336 -7.54 38.54 -8.99
CA SER A 336 -8.61 37.52 -9.03
C SER A 336 -9.61 37.70 -7.89
N THR A 337 -10.75 36.98 -7.95
CA THR A 337 -11.83 36.98 -6.95
C THR A 337 -11.29 37.01 -5.52
N ASP A 338 -11.77 37.98 -4.73
CA ASP A 338 -11.49 38.03 -3.29
C ASP A 338 -12.26 36.91 -2.57
N ILE A 339 -11.53 36.10 -1.82
CA ILE A 339 -12.04 35.01 -0.98
C ILE A 339 -11.79 35.30 0.51
N SER A 340 -11.73 36.59 0.88
CA SER A 340 -11.58 37.03 2.26
C SER A 340 -12.71 36.58 3.19
N THR A 341 -13.87 36.21 2.63
CA THR A 341 -15.02 35.65 3.35
C THR A 341 -14.83 34.20 3.79
N ALA A 342 -13.84 33.48 3.24
CA ALA A 342 -13.49 32.13 3.70
C ALA A 342 -12.89 32.17 5.12
N ASN A 343 -12.81 31.00 5.78
CA ASN A 343 -12.22 30.94 7.12
C ASN A 343 -10.68 30.93 7.05
N TRP A 344 -10.05 32.09 7.15
CA TRP A 344 -8.60 32.23 7.15
C TRP A 344 -8.04 32.28 8.57
N ILE A 345 -7.27 31.26 8.95
CA ILE A 345 -6.63 31.20 10.27
C ILE A 345 -5.33 32.00 10.28
N VAL A 346 -4.54 31.91 9.20
CA VAL A 346 -3.34 32.74 9.01
C VAL A 346 -3.25 33.21 7.57
N SER A 347 -3.10 34.51 7.38
CA SER A 347 -2.75 35.14 6.11
C SER A 347 -1.50 35.99 6.33
N ARG A 348 -0.41 35.65 5.64
CA ARG A 348 0.90 36.28 5.81
C ARG A 348 1.55 36.52 4.45
N MET A 349 2.09 37.72 4.28
CA MET A 349 2.89 38.08 3.11
C MET A 349 4.29 37.45 3.20
N TYR A 350 4.39 36.15 2.92
CA TYR A 350 5.61 35.36 3.05
C TYR A 350 6.78 35.81 2.16
N ALA A 351 6.53 36.66 1.15
CA ALA A 351 7.57 37.30 0.35
C ALA A 351 8.28 38.46 1.06
N THR A 352 7.72 38.96 2.15
CA THR A 352 8.29 40.06 2.94
C THR A 352 8.38 39.77 4.44
N VAL A 353 7.70 38.74 4.92
CA VAL A 353 7.68 38.31 6.32
C VAL A 353 8.27 36.90 6.43
N PRO A 354 9.28 36.66 7.29
CA PRO A 354 9.81 35.31 7.51
C PRO A 354 8.77 34.40 8.19
N GLY A 355 9.04 33.09 8.18
CA GLY A 355 8.20 32.11 8.88
C GLY A 355 8.31 32.23 10.41
N ASP A 356 7.38 31.62 11.14
CA ASP A 356 7.44 31.61 12.60
C ASP A 356 8.57 30.69 13.07
N ASP A 357 9.49 31.25 13.87
CA ASP A 357 10.72 30.62 14.39
C ASP A 357 11.75 30.24 13.32
N PHE A 358 11.33 29.77 12.15
CA PHE A 358 12.19 29.45 11.01
C PHE A 358 11.50 29.67 9.66
N GLY A 359 12.34 29.81 8.63
CA GLY A 359 11.94 30.06 7.25
C GLY A 359 12.23 31.49 6.82
N ALA A 360 13.05 31.63 5.78
CA ALA A 360 13.34 32.93 5.19
C ALA A 360 12.14 33.44 4.38
N VAL A 361 12.13 34.74 4.08
CA VAL A 361 11.19 35.29 3.09
C VAL A 361 11.35 34.54 1.76
N THR A 362 10.25 34.23 1.09
CA THR A 362 10.24 33.45 -0.14
C THR A 362 9.22 33.98 -1.13
N ALA A 363 9.51 33.90 -2.42
CA ALA A 363 8.54 34.20 -3.46
C ALA A 363 7.73 32.96 -3.89
N ASN A 364 8.08 31.78 -3.41
CA ASN A 364 7.52 30.49 -3.83
C ASN A 364 7.37 29.58 -2.60
N LEU A 365 6.24 29.75 -1.90
CA LEU A 365 5.92 29.07 -0.64
C LEU A 365 5.72 27.56 -0.84
N LEU A 366 5.06 27.21 -1.96
CA LEU A 366 4.74 25.86 -2.35
C LEU A 366 5.44 25.60 -3.69
N ALA A 367 6.37 24.63 -3.73
CA ALA A 367 7.11 24.42 -4.97
C ALA A 367 6.16 24.10 -6.14
N ASN A 368 6.31 24.84 -7.24
CA ASN A 368 5.64 24.62 -8.53
C ASN A 368 6.59 24.07 -9.61
N SER A 369 7.83 23.76 -9.22
CA SER A 369 8.83 23.13 -10.08
C SER A 369 8.90 21.62 -9.83
N GLY A 370 9.59 20.89 -10.71
CA GLY A 370 9.75 19.43 -10.62
C GLY A 370 10.57 18.90 -9.43
N ASN A 371 10.62 19.62 -8.31
CA ASN A 371 11.23 19.17 -7.06
C ASN A 371 10.17 18.53 -6.14
N VAL A 372 10.60 17.69 -5.19
CA VAL A 372 9.71 17.29 -4.07
C VAL A 372 9.36 18.53 -3.26
N ALA A 373 8.09 18.66 -2.91
CA ALA A 373 7.59 19.59 -1.91
C ALA A 373 6.58 18.88 -1.01
N GLY A 374 6.19 19.54 0.07
CA GLY A 374 5.28 18.94 1.04
C GLY A 374 4.65 19.95 1.98
N VAL A 375 3.57 19.50 2.60
CA VAL A 375 2.84 20.23 3.64
C VAL A 375 2.68 19.27 4.82
N SER A 376 2.96 19.76 6.02
CA SER A 376 2.72 19.02 7.26
C SER A 376 2.06 19.90 8.31
N VAL A 377 1.29 19.25 9.18
CA VAL A 377 0.63 19.88 10.32
C VAL A 377 1.20 19.29 11.61
N PHE A 378 1.42 20.09 12.64
CA PHE A 378 1.97 19.68 13.93
C PHE A 378 1.09 20.13 15.08
N SER A 379 1.10 19.36 16.17
CA SER A 379 0.51 19.78 17.44
C SER A 379 1.43 20.81 18.11
N GLY A 380 0.84 21.89 18.63
CA GLY A 380 1.59 22.98 19.22
C GLY A 380 2.38 23.79 18.19
N ILE A 381 3.09 24.79 18.69
CA ILE A 381 3.95 25.65 17.86
C ILE A 381 5.42 25.24 17.89
N ALA A 382 5.86 24.36 18.78
CA ALA A 382 7.25 23.93 18.85
C ALA A 382 7.52 22.81 17.84
N VAL A 383 8.17 23.14 16.72
CA VAL A 383 8.57 22.16 15.69
C VAL A 383 10.09 21.99 15.70
N THR A 384 10.53 20.74 15.85
CA THR A 384 11.93 20.34 15.92
C THR A 384 12.20 19.20 14.93
N SER A 385 13.45 18.76 14.80
CA SER A 385 13.83 17.57 14.01
C SER A 385 13.18 16.26 14.51
N ALA A 386 12.72 16.23 15.77
CA ALA A 386 12.03 15.09 16.36
C ALA A 386 10.49 15.15 16.22
N SER A 387 9.93 16.29 15.78
CA SER A 387 8.48 16.47 15.69
C SER A 387 7.87 15.55 14.63
N VAL A 388 6.80 14.85 15.00
CA VAL A 388 6.02 13.99 14.12
C VAL A 388 4.76 14.75 13.66
N PRO A 389 4.47 14.81 12.35
CA PRO A 389 3.26 15.44 11.86
C PRO A 389 1.97 14.76 12.36
N LEU A 390 0.89 15.52 12.42
CA LEU A 390 -0.48 15.03 12.60
C LEU A 390 -1.09 14.60 11.25
N ASP A 391 -0.79 15.33 10.19
CA ASP A 391 -1.06 14.95 8.80
C ASP A 391 0.08 15.48 7.91
N VAL A 392 0.35 14.77 6.82
CA VAL A 392 1.47 15.07 5.92
C VAL A 392 1.17 14.59 4.51
N ILE A 393 1.51 15.43 3.53
CA ILE A 393 1.57 15.06 2.12
C ILE A 393 2.91 15.48 1.53
N MET A 394 3.40 14.67 0.59
CA MET A 394 4.43 15.08 -0.36
C MET A 394 3.85 15.11 -1.77
N TYR A 395 4.35 16.02 -2.59
CA TYR A 395 3.96 16.15 -3.99
C TYR A 395 5.15 16.59 -4.85
N GLY A 396 4.98 16.52 -6.17
CA GLY A 396 5.96 17.03 -7.12
C GLY A 396 6.98 15.99 -7.58
N GLY A 397 8.15 16.47 -8.01
CA GLY A 397 9.17 15.64 -8.68
C GLY A 397 10.24 15.10 -7.74
N ASN A 398 11.53 15.17 -8.07
CA ASN A 398 12.60 14.51 -7.31
C ASN A 398 13.35 15.48 -6.39
N GLY A 399 14.20 14.99 -5.49
CA GLY A 399 15.03 15.87 -4.66
C GLY A 399 15.74 15.11 -3.55
N ASN A 400 16.81 15.72 -3.01
CA ASN A 400 17.56 15.16 -1.91
C ASN A 400 16.89 15.52 -0.59
N VAL A 401 15.84 14.78 -0.25
CA VAL A 401 14.96 15.02 0.92
C VAL A 401 15.12 14.00 2.04
N TYR A 402 15.98 13.00 1.82
CA TYR A 402 16.22 11.91 2.73
C TYR A 402 17.66 11.41 2.59
N SER A 403 18.28 11.05 3.70
CA SER A 403 19.54 10.31 3.76
C SER A 403 19.43 9.24 4.84
N PRO A 404 19.78 7.97 4.54
CA PRO A 404 19.76 6.88 5.53
C PRO A 404 20.81 7.05 6.63
N GLY A 405 21.72 8.03 6.52
CA GLY A 405 22.66 8.39 7.58
C GLY A 405 23.99 7.63 7.57
N PRO A 406 24.70 7.61 8.72
CA PRO A 406 24.28 8.08 10.07
C PRO A 406 24.57 9.57 10.37
N PRO A 407 23.68 10.33 11.04
CA PRO A 407 22.32 9.94 11.45
C PRO A 407 21.34 9.94 10.26
N GLU A 408 20.29 9.13 10.36
CA GLU A 408 19.18 9.17 9.39
C GLU A 408 18.49 10.54 9.49
N VAL A 409 18.35 11.22 8.35
CA VAL A 409 17.81 12.59 8.28
C VAL A 409 16.85 12.75 7.11
N GLY A 410 15.85 13.62 7.29
CA GLY A 410 14.82 13.87 6.30
C GLY A 410 13.55 14.43 6.92
N TYR A 411 12.48 14.44 6.13
CA TYR A 411 11.16 14.83 6.60
C TYR A 411 10.45 13.66 7.28
N ARG A 412 10.19 13.79 8.59
CA ARG A 412 9.40 12.80 9.33
C ARG A 412 7.99 12.68 8.77
N ILE A 413 7.44 11.48 8.81
CA ILE A 413 6.06 11.19 8.43
C ILE A 413 5.25 10.71 9.63
N THR A 414 3.94 10.61 9.42
CA THR A 414 3.01 9.90 10.30
C THR A 414 2.25 8.86 9.48
N ASN A 415 1.51 7.97 10.14
CA ASN A 415 0.67 7.00 9.43
C ASN A 415 -0.46 7.75 8.72
N THR A 416 -0.50 7.64 7.39
CA THR A 416 -1.54 8.22 6.53
C THR A 416 -1.96 7.20 5.48
N ASP A 417 -2.82 7.61 4.56
CA ASP A 417 -3.13 6.88 3.32
C ASP A 417 -1.91 6.65 2.40
N TYR A 418 -0.83 7.43 2.56
CA TYR A 418 0.39 7.31 1.74
C TYR A 418 1.58 6.69 2.48
N TYR A 419 1.62 6.79 3.81
CA TYR A 419 2.82 6.51 4.59
C TYR A 419 2.57 5.61 5.79
N SER A 420 3.59 4.88 6.19
CA SER A 420 3.61 4.05 7.40
C SER A 420 4.94 4.19 8.12
N THR A 421 4.92 4.47 9.41
CA THR A 421 6.11 4.61 10.27
C THR A 421 6.89 3.30 10.44
N ILE A 422 6.21 2.16 10.30
CA ILE A 422 6.79 0.83 10.36
C ILE A 422 6.55 0.12 9.02
N ASN A 423 7.59 -0.54 8.51
CA ASN A 423 7.47 -1.34 7.30
C ASN A 423 6.65 -2.60 7.59
N PRO A 424 5.53 -2.83 6.89
CA PRO A 424 4.65 -3.94 7.22
C PRO A 424 5.26 -5.33 6.95
N VAL A 425 6.27 -5.40 6.09
CA VAL A 425 6.92 -6.67 5.72
C VAL A 425 8.20 -6.87 6.53
N THR A 426 9.09 -5.88 6.56
CA THR A 426 10.40 -6.02 7.23
C THR A 426 10.35 -5.70 8.73
N ARG A 427 9.27 -5.06 9.21
CA ARG A 427 9.08 -4.60 10.60
C ARG A 427 10.12 -3.57 11.07
N LEU A 428 10.90 -3.04 10.14
CA LEU A 428 11.86 -1.97 10.43
C LEU A 428 11.15 -0.62 10.46
N ASP A 429 11.63 0.26 11.32
CA ASP A 429 11.23 1.66 11.32
C ASP A 429 11.58 2.31 9.98
N GLN A 430 10.68 3.17 9.52
CA GLN A 430 10.83 3.97 8.30
C GLN A 430 10.16 5.33 8.52
N SER A 431 10.60 6.05 9.54
CA SER A 431 9.94 7.26 10.06
C SER A 431 10.02 8.48 9.13
N PHE A 432 10.66 8.38 7.97
CA PHE A 432 10.90 9.49 7.05
C PHE A 432 10.30 9.24 5.66
N TYR A 433 9.90 10.31 4.99
CA TYR A 433 9.65 10.28 3.56
C TYR A 433 10.94 9.93 2.83
N GLY A 434 10.91 8.92 1.96
CA GLY A 434 12.09 8.36 1.29
C GLY A 434 12.72 7.16 2.01
N ALA A 435 12.36 6.90 3.28
CA ALA A 435 12.80 5.70 4.00
C ALA A 435 11.94 4.48 3.60
N GLY A 436 12.60 3.34 3.39
CA GLY A 436 11.92 2.08 3.08
C GLY A 436 10.92 2.19 1.92
N THR A 437 9.64 1.98 2.21
CA THR A 437 8.54 2.04 1.23
C THR A 437 7.86 3.40 1.14
N ASN A 438 8.23 4.39 1.96
CA ASN A 438 7.57 5.71 2.03
C ASN A 438 8.01 6.65 0.91
N THR A 439 7.86 6.24 -0.35
CA THR A 439 8.27 7.02 -1.53
C THR A 439 7.10 7.64 -2.30
N SER A 440 5.86 7.22 -1.99
CA SER A 440 4.62 7.71 -2.59
C SER A 440 4.43 9.22 -2.43
N LYS A 441 3.94 9.87 -3.48
CA LYS A 441 3.70 11.32 -3.51
C LYS A 441 2.57 11.65 -4.48
N LEU A 442 1.92 12.78 -4.27
CA LEU A 442 0.97 13.36 -5.20
C LEU A 442 1.71 13.91 -6.44
N THR A 443 0.99 13.99 -7.56
CA THR A 443 1.54 14.60 -8.78
C THR A 443 1.80 16.09 -8.58
N LEU A 444 2.76 16.63 -9.35
CA LEU A 444 2.90 18.09 -9.43
C LEU A 444 1.59 18.67 -9.98
N PRO A 445 1.01 19.72 -9.35
CA PRO A 445 -0.17 20.36 -9.88
C PRO A 445 0.09 20.94 -11.27
N ALA A 446 -0.92 20.90 -12.13
CA ALA A 446 -0.86 21.66 -13.36
C ALA A 446 -0.92 23.16 -13.04
N THR A 447 -0.23 23.97 -13.85
CA THR A 447 -0.29 25.43 -13.77
C THR A 447 -1.76 25.87 -13.77
N SER A 448 -2.10 26.91 -13.03
CA SER A 448 -3.46 27.47 -13.02
C SER A 448 -4.54 26.67 -12.31
N ASN A 449 -4.19 25.59 -11.60
CA ASN A 449 -5.17 24.70 -10.98
C ASN A 449 -5.03 24.67 -9.46
N PHE A 450 -6.17 24.64 -8.77
CA PHE A 450 -6.23 24.22 -7.37
C PHE A 450 -6.15 22.69 -7.29
N SER A 451 -5.27 22.18 -6.44
CA SER A 451 -5.18 20.75 -6.16
C SER A 451 -6.14 20.41 -5.04
N GLN A 452 -7.31 19.89 -5.40
CA GLN A 452 -8.30 19.41 -4.44
C GLN A 452 -7.98 17.96 -4.06
N LEU A 453 -7.92 17.67 -2.77
CA LEU A 453 -7.71 16.32 -2.24
C LEU A 453 -9.04 15.75 -1.77
N GLY A 454 -9.44 14.65 -2.41
CA GLY A 454 -10.66 13.90 -2.11
C GLY A 454 -10.35 12.56 -1.47
N GLY A 455 -11.06 12.24 -0.39
CA GLY A 455 -10.91 11.01 0.38
C GLY A 455 -12.01 10.92 1.44
N VAL A 456 -12.03 9.84 2.21
CA VAL A 456 -12.94 9.70 3.36
C VAL A 456 -12.09 9.53 4.61
N TYR A 457 -12.24 10.44 5.57
CA TYR A 457 -11.51 10.43 6.83
C TYR A 457 -12.47 10.13 7.98
N ASP A 458 -12.15 9.12 8.77
CA ASP A 458 -12.87 8.76 9.97
C ASP A 458 -12.28 9.48 11.18
N ALA A 459 -13.01 10.47 11.71
CA ALA A 459 -12.54 11.30 12.80
C ALA A 459 -12.55 10.60 14.16
N ALA A 460 -13.23 9.45 14.29
CA ALA A 460 -13.16 8.63 15.50
C ALA A 460 -11.87 7.80 15.56
N THR A 461 -11.49 7.18 14.42
CA THR A 461 -10.33 6.27 14.36
C THR A 461 -9.04 6.96 13.87
N GLY A 462 -9.15 8.14 13.28
CA GLY A 462 -8.02 8.89 12.73
C GLY A 462 -7.51 8.39 11.39
N ARG A 463 -8.33 7.62 10.67
CA ARG A 463 -7.90 6.88 9.47
C ARG A 463 -8.57 7.39 8.21
N TRP A 464 -7.83 7.27 7.11
CA TRP A 464 -8.39 7.42 5.77
C TRP A 464 -9.02 6.10 5.35
N THR A 465 -10.36 6.01 5.36
CA THR A 465 -11.09 4.83 4.88
C THR A 465 -11.22 4.80 3.35
N LYS A 466 -11.01 5.95 2.72
CA LYS A 466 -10.67 6.07 1.31
C LYS A 466 -9.48 7.01 1.21
N GLY A 467 -8.36 6.48 0.74
CA GLY A 467 -7.14 7.26 0.54
C GLY A 467 -7.36 8.47 -0.35
N ARG A 468 -6.59 9.53 -0.11
CA ARG A 468 -6.71 10.78 -0.85
C ARG A 468 -6.35 10.56 -2.31
N THR A 469 -7.05 11.29 -3.16
CA THR A 469 -6.77 11.41 -4.59
C THR A 469 -6.77 12.88 -4.94
N VAL A 470 -5.86 13.29 -5.81
CA VAL A 470 -5.79 14.67 -6.30
C VAL A 470 -6.72 14.85 -7.50
N THR A 471 -7.55 15.90 -7.43
CA THR A 471 -8.32 16.42 -8.55
C THR A 471 -7.82 17.81 -8.87
N SER A 472 -7.37 18.02 -10.10
CA SER A 472 -6.97 19.33 -10.60
C SER A 472 -8.22 20.14 -10.94
N ILE A 473 -8.47 21.22 -10.21
CA ILE A 473 -9.59 22.13 -10.42
C ILE A 473 -9.09 23.38 -11.15
N PRO A 474 -9.44 23.57 -12.43
CA PRO A 474 -9.02 24.75 -13.17
C PRO A 474 -9.59 26.03 -12.56
N LEU A 475 -8.71 26.99 -12.32
CA LEU A 475 -9.11 28.31 -11.83
C LEU A 475 -8.97 29.37 -12.92
N THR A 476 -9.86 30.35 -12.83
CA THR A 476 -9.86 31.57 -13.62
C THR A 476 -9.86 32.76 -12.67
N PRO A 477 -9.48 33.97 -13.11
CA PRO A 477 -9.50 35.14 -12.24
C PRO A 477 -10.88 35.44 -11.65
N THR A 478 -11.96 34.96 -12.25
CA THR A 478 -13.35 35.16 -11.78
C THR A 478 -13.96 33.91 -11.15
N SER A 479 -13.19 32.84 -10.89
CA SER A 479 -13.71 31.65 -10.24
C SER A 479 -14.25 32.01 -8.84
N PRO A 480 -15.47 31.59 -8.47
CA PRO A 480 -16.00 31.84 -7.14
C PRO A 480 -15.34 30.91 -6.09
N LEU A 481 -15.42 31.30 -4.81
CA LEU A 481 -14.95 30.46 -3.69
C LEU A 481 -15.56 29.06 -3.71
N SER A 482 -16.84 28.94 -4.08
CA SER A 482 -17.54 27.65 -4.15
C SER A 482 -16.86 26.64 -5.09
N THR A 483 -16.05 27.08 -6.06
CA THR A 483 -15.28 26.19 -6.95
C THR A 483 -14.31 25.29 -6.18
N ILE A 484 -13.82 25.72 -5.01
CA ILE A 484 -12.84 24.96 -4.20
C ILE A 484 -13.39 24.52 -2.84
N GLU A 485 -14.61 24.92 -2.48
CA GLU A 485 -15.28 24.53 -1.22
C GLU A 485 -16.44 23.56 -1.42
N SER A 486 -16.78 23.22 -2.67
CA SER A 486 -17.91 22.32 -2.98
C SER A 486 -17.54 21.27 -4.03
N GLY A 487 -18.36 20.22 -4.12
CA GLY A 487 -18.24 19.15 -5.12
C GLY A 487 -18.01 17.77 -4.52
N ASP A 488 -18.35 16.75 -5.31
CA ASP A 488 -18.36 15.34 -4.89
C ASP A 488 -16.96 14.78 -4.60
N ASN A 489 -15.92 15.48 -5.03
CA ASN A 489 -14.52 15.11 -4.85
C ASN A 489 -13.86 15.76 -3.63
N LEU A 490 -14.59 16.55 -2.82
CA LEU A 490 -14.05 17.08 -1.58
C LEU A 490 -13.85 15.94 -0.56
N THR A 491 -12.87 16.09 0.31
CA THR A 491 -12.73 15.19 1.46
C THR A 491 -14.01 15.16 2.31
N ILE A 492 -14.43 13.95 2.68
CA ILE A 492 -15.58 13.70 3.54
C ILE A 492 -15.07 13.27 4.91
N ILE A 493 -15.63 13.87 5.96
CA ILE A 493 -15.42 13.40 7.34
C ILE A 493 -16.61 12.54 7.74
N VAL A 494 -16.31 11.37 8.31
CA VAL A 494 -17.29 10.49 8.96
C VAL A 494 -17.01 10.41 10.46
N ASN A 495 -18.09 10.11 11.21
CA ASN A 495 -18.15 10.03 12.68
C ASN A 495 -17.78 11.31 13.39
#